data_AF-A0A1H0BWI9-F1
#
_entry.id   AF-A0A1H0BWI9-F1
#
_cell.length_a   1.000
_cell.length_b   1.000
_cell.length_c   1.000
_cell.angle_alpha   90.00
_cell.angle_beta   90.00
_cell.angle_gamma   90.00
#
_symmetry.space_group_name_H-M   'P 1'
#
loop_
_entity.id
_entity.type
_entity.pdbx_description
1 polymer ?
#
loop_
_entity_poly.entity_id
_entity_poly.type
_entity_poly.pdbx_seq_one_letter_code
_entity_poly.pdbx_strand_id
1 'polypeptide(L)'
;MLSLFADQEREAKLDSLGDPLALLNKHVDFAALAAEIDRWAPRPSRSKGGRPPYPTELMTRLLLQAAAVEHMTALEAKPERIKSFFQDPFVKYAA
;
A
#
# COMPACT_ATOMS: atom_id res chain seq x y z
N MET A 1 -11.28 27.79 -8.25
CA MET A 1 -12.73 27.58 -8.47
C MET A 1 -12.94 26.08 -8.29
N LEU A 2 -13.60 25.62 -7.22
CA LEU A 2 -13.89 24.19 -7.04
C LEU A 2 -14.90 23.76 -8.12
N SER A 3 -14.57 22.74 -8.90
CA SER A 3 -15.48 22.16 -9.90
C SER A 3 -16.75 21.66 -9.19
N LEU A 4 -17.93 21.95 -9.75
CA LEU A 4 -19.21 21.40 -9.28
C LEU A 4 -19.27 19.86 -9.38
N PHE A 5 -18.32 19.27 -10.09
CA PHE A 5 -18.19 17.84 -10.30
C PHE A 5 -16.91 17.26 -9.67
N ALA A 6 -16.23 18.00 -8.78
CA ALA A 6 -14.97 17.54 -8.18
C ALA A 6 -15.09 16.16 -7.49
N ASP A 7 -16.23 15.90 -6.85
CA ASP A 7 -16.50 14.61 -6.22
C ASP A 7 -16.73 13.51 -7.26
N GLN A 8 -17.50 13.78 -8.33
CA GLN A 8 -17.74 12.81 -9.42
C GLN A 8 -16.49 12.54 -10.25
N GLU A 9 -15.65 13.55 -10.48
CA GLU A 9 -14.36 13.40 -11.14
C GLU A 9 -13.40 12.56 -10.29
N ARG A 10 -13.40 12.77 -8.96
CA ARG A 10 -12.64 11.94 -8.02
C ARG A 10 -13.16 10.50 -8.00
N GLU A 11 -14.47 10.31 -7.95
CA GLU A 11 -15.11 9.00 -7.88
C GLU A 11 -14.91 8.21 -9.18
N ALA A 12 -15.08 8.84 -10.34
CA ALA A 12 -14.77 8.23 -11.65
C ALA A 12 -13.28 7.88 -11.78
N LYS A 13 -12.39 8.68 -11.20
CA LYS A 13 -10.95 8.40 -11.16
C LYS A 13 -10.64 7.22 -10.23
N LEU A 14 -11.30 7.14 -9.07
CA LEU A 14 -11.20 6.00 -8.16
C LEU A 14 -11.74 4.71 -8.79
N ASP A 15 -12.86 4.76 -9.50
CA ASP A 15 -13.40 3.63 -10.25
C ASP A 15 -12.47 3.21 -11.40
N SER A 16 -11.87 4.18 -12.10
CA SER A 16 -10.91 3.92 -13.20
C SER A 16 -9.61 3.24 -12.73
N LEU A 17 -9.25 3.42 -11.45
CA LEU A 17 -8.03 2.85 -10.87
C LEU A 17 -8.18 1.35 -10.57
N GLY A 18 -9.40 0.80 -10.63
CA GLY A 18 -9.69 -0.62 -10.36
C GLY A 18 -9.46 -1.00 -8.90
N ASP A 19 -9.39 -2.30 -8.59
CA ASP A 19 -9.00 -2.77 -7.25
C ASP A 19 -7.49 -2.53 -7.03
N PRO A 20 -7.10 -1.61 -6.13
CA PRO A 20 -5.69 -1.30 -5.88
C PRO A 20 -4.89 -2.52 -5.42
N LEU A 21 -5.53 -3.46 -4.70
CA LEU A 21 -4.87 -4.71 -4.29
C LEU A 21 -4.59 -5.61 -5.48
N ALA A 22 -5.50 -5.68 -6.45
CA ALA A 22 -5.28 -6.43 -7.68
C ALA A 22 -4.13 -5.84 -8.51
N LEU A 23 -3.96 -4.52 -8.50
CA LEU A 23 -2.82 -3.87 -9.15
C LEU A 23 -1.51 -4.13 -8.40
N LEU A 24 -1.51 -4.02 -7.06
CA LEU A 24 -0.35 -4.34 -6.23
C LEU A 24 0.09 -5.79 -6.39
N ASN A 25 -0.84 -6.74 -6.51
CA ASN A 25 -0.54 -8.15 -6.74
C ASN A 25 0.27 -8.42 -8.02
N LYS A 26 0.26 -7.50 -9.00
CA LYS A 26 1.10 -7.64 -10.21
C LYS A 26 2.57 -7.30 -9.98
N HIS A 27 2.86 -6.53 -8.93
CA HIS A 27 4.19 -5.97 -8.68
C HIS A 27 4.80 -6.42 -7.35
N VAL A 28 3.99 -6.99 -6.45
CA VAL A 28 4.41 -7.40 -5.11
C VAL A 28 4.12 -8.88 -4.93
N ASP A 29 5.18 -9.65 -4.67
CA ASP A 29 5.05 -11.02 -4.19
C ASP A 29 4.74 -11.01 -2.69
N PHE A 30 3.45 -10.96 -2.38
CA PHE A 30 2.97 -10.93 -0.99
C PHE A 30 3.27 -12.21 -0.22
N ALA A 31 3.36 -13.36 -0.90
CA ALA A 31 3.66 -14.62 -0.25
C ALA A 31 5.13 -14.66 0.19
N ALA A 32 6.06 -14.25 -0.69
CA ALA A 32 7.46 -14.14 -0.34
C ALA A 32 7.68 -13.11 0.79
N LEU A 33 7.01 -11.96 0.71
CA LEU A 33 7.13 -10.92 1.74
C LEU A 33 6.56 -11.38 3.09
N ALA A 34 5.44 -12.10 3.09
CA ALA A 34 4.89 -12.71 4.29
C ALA A 34 5.81 -13.77 4.91
N ALA A 35 6.43 -14.61 4.09
CA ALA A 35 7.39 -15.61 4.55
C ALA A 35 8.63 -14.95 5.19
N GLU A 36 9.12 -13.84 4.63
CA GLU A 36 10.22 -13.09 5.21
C GLU A 36 9.80 -12.43 6.54
N ILE A 37 8.59 -11.86 6.62
CA ILE A 37 8.05 -11.30 7.87
C ILE A 37 7.94 -12.39 8.94
N ASP A 38 7.38 -13.55 8.62
CA ASP A 38 7.24 -14.65 9.59
C ASP A 38 8.60 -15.19 10.07
N ARG A 39 9.65 -15.08 9.23
CA ARG A 39 11.04 -15.41 9.61
C ARG A 39 11.61 -14.42 10.63
N TRP A 40 11.42 -13.12 10.40
CA TRP A 40 11.98 -12.07 11.27
C TRP A 40 11.14 -11.77 12.52
N ALA A 41 9.82 -11.93 12.42
CA ALA A 41 8.86 -11.69 13.48
C ALA A 41 7.95 -12.93 13.68
N PRO A 42 8.51 -14.04 14.23
CA PRO A 42 7.75 -15.27 14.43
C PRO A 42 6.52 -15.05 15.31
N ARG A 43 5.36 -15.56 14.87
CA ARG A 43 4.12 -15.42 15.62
C ARG A 43 4.11 -16.30 16.87
N PRO A 44 3.53 -15.82 17.99
CA PRO A 44 3.47 -16.57 19.24
C PRO A 44 2.67 -17.88 19.09
N SER A 45 3.03 -18.88 19.89
CA SER A 45 2.46 -20.22 19.82
C SER A 45 0.94 -20.26 20.08
N ARG A 46 0.24 -21.19 19.42
CA ARG A 46 -1.21 -21.41 19.54
C ARG A 46 -1.63 -22.18 20.81
N SER A 47 -0.73 -22.32 21.78
CA SER A 47 -0.91 -23.17 22.97
C SER A 47 -2.09 -22.77 23.85
N LYS A 48 -2.58 -21.53 23.78
CA LYS A 48 -3.66 -21.00 24.63
C LYS A 48 -5.07 -21.07 24.02
N GLY A 49 -5.25 -21.68 22.86
CA GLY A 49 -6.55 -21.74 22.18
C GLY A 49 -7.08 -20.36 21.74
N GLY A 50 -8.23 -20.34 21.05
CA GLY A 50 -8.90 -19.12 20.56
C GLY A 50 -9.01 -19.03 19.04
N ARG A 51 -9.59 -17.93 18.54
CA ARG A 51 -9.70 -17.68 17.10
C ARG A 51 -8.29 -17.51 16.51
N PRO A 52 -7.94 -18.23 15.43
CA PRO A 52 -6.65 -18.06 14.79
C PRO A 52 -6.43 -16.59 14.37
N PRO A 53 -5.22 -16.03 14.56
CA PRO A 53 -4.89 -14.72 14.01
C PRO A 53 -4.98 -14.77 12.49
N TYR A 54 -5.27 -13.61 11.87
CA TYR A 54 -5.24 -13.50 10.42
C TYR A 54 -3.86 -13.89 9.85
N PRO A 55 -3.81 -14.53 8.67
CA PRO A 55 -2.54 -14.88 8.01
C PRO A 55 -1.65 -13.65 7.79
N THR A 56 -0.33 -13.85 7.82
CA THR A 56 0.64 -12.76 7.60
C THR A 56 0.46 -12.11 6.25
N GLU A 57 0.27 -12.87 5.18
CA GLU A 57 0.01 -12.35 3.85
C GLU A 57 -1.19 -11.40 3.78
N LEU A 58 -2.29 -11.72 4.47
CA LEU A 58 -3.47 -10.86 4.53
C LEU A 58 -3.15 -9.55 5.25
N MET A 59 -2.49 -9.63 6.40
CA MET A 59 -2.08 -8.44 7.15
C MET A 59 -1.13 -7.57 6.35
N THR A 60 -0.18 -8.18 5.64
CA THR A 60 0.77 -7.50 4.77
C THR A 60 0.08 -6.74 3.65
N ARG A 61 -0.89 -7.37 2.97
CA ARG A 61 -1.68 -6.69 1.92
C ARG A 61 -2.39 -5.45 2.44
N LEU A 62 -3.08 -5.58 3.58
CA LEU A 62 -3.83 -4.48 4.17
C LEU A 62 -2.91 -3.34 4.65
N LEU A 63 -1.81 -3.68 5.33
CA LEU A 63 -0.87 -2.69 5.84
C LEU A 63 -0.13 -1.97 4.71
N LEU A 64 0.27 -2.69 3.66
CA LEU A 64 0.91 -2.07 2.50
C LEU A 64 -0.06 -1.12 1.78
N GLN A 65 -1.33 -1.52 1.61
CA GLN A 65 -2.34 -0.66 1.03
C GLN A 65 -2.55 0.61 1.87
N ALA A 66 -2.69 0.47 3.20
CA ALA A 66 -2.83 1.62 4.09
C ALA A 66 -1.62 2.56 4.03
N ALA A 67 -0.41 2.01 4.06
CA ALA A 67 0.83 2.78 3.97
C ALA A 67 0.96 3.50 2.61
N ALA A 68 0.56 2.85 1.52
CA ALA A 68 0.54 3.48 0.19
C ALA A 68 -0.44 4.66 0.14
N VAL A 69 -1.63 4.52 0.71
CA VAL A 69 -2.62 5.61 0.78
C VAL A 69 -2.12 6.77 1.64
N GLU A 70 -1.55 6.47 2.83
CA GLU A 70 -0.97 7.49 3.71
C GLU A 70 0.16 8.24 3.01
N HIS A 71 1.05 7.52 2.33
CA HIS A 71 2.15 8.10 1.58
C HIS A 71 1.66 9.03 0.47
N MET A 72 0.69 8.58 -0.34
CA MET A 72 0.12 9.41 -1.41
C MET A 72 -0.56 10.66 -0.86
N THR A 73 -1.33 10.53 0.23
CA THR A 73 -1.95 11.67 0.92
C THR A 73 -0.89 12.67 1.41
N ALA A 74 0.23 12.16 1.95
CA ALA A 74 1.32 13.00 2.42
C ALA A 74 2.10 13.68 1.28
N LEU A 75 2.11 13.11 0.06
CA LEU A 75 2.66 13.75 -1.13
C LEU A 75 1.74 14.84 -1.67
N GLU A 76 0.43 14.59 -1.71
CA GLU A 76 -0.58 15.58 -2.14
C GLU A 76 -0.53 16.84 -1.26
N ALA A 77 -0.34 16.68 0.05
CA ALA A 77 -0.23 17.79 0.98
C ALA A 77 1.07 18.61 0.85
N LYS A 78 2.11 18.06 0.19
CA LYS A 78 3.46 18.64 0.11
C LYS A 78 4.09 18.35 -1.27
N PRO A 79 3.58 18.97 -2.34
CA PRO A 79 3.95 18.64 -3.72
C PRO A 79 5.44 18.86 -4.03
N GLU A 80 6.15 19.70 -3.28
CA GLU A 80 7.60 19.87 -3.35
C GLU A 80 8.40 18.61 -2.99
N ARG A 81 7.86 17.74 -2.12
CA ARG A 81 8.50 16.47 -1.73
C ARG A 81 8.54 15.46 -2.87
N ILE A 82 7.61 15.56 -3.82
CA ILE A 82 7.55 14.67 -4.98
C ILE A 82 8.87 14.81 -5.77
N LYS A 83 9.32 16.05 -6.00
CA LYS A 83 10.57 16.32 -6.74
C LYS A 83 11.81 15.81 -6.02
N SER A 84 11.87 15.90 -4.69
CA SER A 84 13.03 15.39 -3.93
C SER A 84 13.02 13.88 -3.81
N PHE A 85 11.85 13.23 -3.76
CA PHE A 85 11.73 11.77 -3.71
C PHE A 85 12.21 11.11 -5.01
N PHE A 86 11.92 11.71 -6.17
CA PHE A 86 12.46 11.24 -7.46
C PHE A 86 13.95 11.56 -7.68
N GLN A 87 14.57 12.33 -6.78
CA GLN A 87 16.03 12.52 -6.75
C GLN A 87 16.74 11.56 -5.79
N ASP A 88 16.00 10.67 -5.13
CA ASP A 88 16.59 9.65 -4.27
C ASP A 88 17.44 8.69 -5.12
N PRO A 89 18.76 8.56 -4.84
CA PRO A 89 19.66 7.70 -5.62
C PRO A 89 19.25 6.22 -5.63
N PHE A 90 18.39 5.79 -4.71
CA PHE A 90 17.86 4.43 -4.63
C PHE A 90 16.52 4.25 -5.37
N VAL A 91 15.82 5.34 -5.72
CA VAL A 91 14.53 5.30 -6.45
C VAL A 91 14.79 5.60 -7.93
N LYS A 92 15.17 4.58 -8.69
CA LYS A 92 15.36 4.66 -10.14
C LYS A 92 14.04 4.38 -10.87
N TYR A 93 13.28 5.42 -11.22
CA TYR A 93 12.30 5.30 -12.31
C TYR A 93 12.77 6.07 -13.54
N ALA A 94 12.50 5.46 -14.69
CA ALA A 94 13.10 5.68 -16.00
C ALA A 94 13.17 7.15 -16.45
N ALA A 95 14.29 7.48 -17.09
CA ALA A 95 14.39 8.58 -18.05
C ALA A 95 13.46 8.35 -19.25
#